data_AF-A0A7S3FHM4-F1
#
_entry.id   AF-A0A7S3FHM4-F1
#
_cell.length_a   1.000
_cell.length_b   1.000
_cell.length_c   1.000
_cell.angle_alpha   90.00
_cell.angle_beta   90.00
_cell.angle_gamma   90.00
#
_symmetry.space_group_name_H-M   'P 1'
#
loop_
_entity.id
_entity.type
_entity.pdbx_description
1 polymer ?
#
loop_
_entity_poly.entity_id
_entity_poly.type
_entity_poly.pdbx_seq_one_letter_code
_entity_poly.pdbx_strand_id
1 'polypeptide(L)'
;AALVIVANATLLMDVRYLSWPAAVAFGGSVLLAVGWQAAAASAVSAPWAGAWAHAAASRRWWLAVLLACTAALGPRAAGKVLVRALAPSAATLARAEWLKPADAHRLLRTVSPPASPRLRARPATVELTDQL
;
A
#
# COMPACT_ATOMS: atom_id res chain seq x y z
N ALA A 1 5.67 16.97 -9.92
CA ALA A 1 5.67 15.49 -9.92
C ALA A 1 6.10 14.87 -8.58
N ALA A 2 7.34 15.06 -8.11
CA ALA A 2 7.85 14.44 -6.88
C ALA A 2 6.96 14.67 -5.64
N LEU A 3 6.48 15.90 -5.44
CA LEU A 3 5.59 16.23 -4.33
C LEU A 3 4.26 15.44 -4.37
N VAL A 4 3.68 15.25 -5.55
CA VAL A 4 2.46 14.43 -5.72
C VAL A 4 2.74 12.97 -5.39
N ILE A 5 3.89 12.44 -5.85
CA ILE A 5 4.31 11.07 -5.52
C ILE A 5 4.50 10.92 -4.00
N VAL A 6 5.19 11.84 -3.34
CA VAL A 6 5.43 11.83 -1.89
C VAL A 6 4.12 11.95 -1.11
N ALA A 7 3.22 12.85 -1.49
CA ALA A 7 1.93 13.02 -0.83
C ALA A 7 1.09 11.74 -0.92
N ASN A 8 0.94 11.19 -2.12
CA ASN A 8 0.21 9.95 -2.33
C ASN A 8 0.86 8.77 -1.61
N ALA A 9 2.19 8.65 -1.62
CA ALA A 9 2.90 7.57 -0.95
C ALA A 9 2.77 7.68 0.57
N THR A 10 2.73 8.91 1.11
CA THR A 10 2.50 9.14 2.54
C THR A 10 1.12 8.64 2.95
N LEU A 11 0.07 8.96 2.18
CA LEU A 11 -1.28 8.43 2.39
C LEU A 11 -1.28 6.89 2.30
N LEU A 12 -0.61 6.33 1.29
CA LEU A 12 -0.52 4.90 1.08
C LEU A 12 0.14 4.17 2.26
N MET A 13 1.16 4.77 2.88
CA MET A 13 1.82 4.21 4.05
C MET A 13 0.92 4.13 5.29
N ASP A 14 -0.16 4.91 5.35
CA ASP A 14 -1.14 4.90 6.44
C ASP A 14 -2.32 3.96 6.16
N VAL A 15 -2.48 3.51 4.90
CA VAL A 15 -3.50 2.54 4.52
C VAL A 15 -3.15 1.14 5.03
N ARG A 16 -4.11 0.50 5.71
CA ARG A 16 -3.95 -0.84 6.28
C ARG A 16 -4.08 -1.97 5.27
N TYR A 17 -4.85 -1.77 4.20
CA TYR A 17 -5.11 -2.73 3.13
C TYR A 17 -5.09 -2.02 1.79
N LEU A 18 -4.15 -2.38 0.92
CA LEU A 18 -4.08 -1.82 -0.42
C LEU A 18 -5.04 -2.57 -1.34
N SER A 19 -6.18 -1.97 -1.65
CA SER A 19 -7.09 -2.51 -2.65
C SER A 19 -6.57 -2.21 -4.07
N TRP A 20 -6.91 -3.06 -5.04
CA TRP A 20 -6.57 -2.83 -6.44
C TRP A 20 -7.06 -1.45 -6.94
N PRO A 21 -8.30 -1.00 -6.66
CA PRO A 21 -8.74 0.33 -7.04
C PRO A 21 -7.90 1.46 -6.45
N ALA A 22 -7.43 1.32 -5.19
CA ALA A 22 -6.57 2.32 -4.58
C ALA A 22 -5.19 2.38 -5.24
N ALA A 23 -4.64 1.24 -5.68
CA ALA A 23 -3.40 1.21 -6.46
C ALA A 23 -3.56 1.87 -7.84
N VAL A 24 -4.70 1.64 -8.50
CA VAL A 24 -5.04 2.28 -9.79
C VAL A 24 -5.21 3.79 -9.61
N ALA A 25 -5.92 4.23 -8.57
CA ALA A 25 -6.08 5.66 -8.26
C ALA A 25 -4.74 6.33 -7.97
N PHE A 26 -3.85 5.66 -7.23
CA PHE A 26 -2.49 6.13 -6.99
C PHE A 26 -1.72 6.32 -8.31
N GLY A 27 -1.64 5.27 -9.14
CA GLY A 27 -0.93 5.34 -10.43
C GLY A 27 -1.53 6.37 -11.38
N GLY A 28 -2.86 6.42 -11.47
CA GLY A 28 -3.60 7.37 -12.28
C GLY A 28 -3.35 8.82 -11.86
N SER A 29 -3.29 9.11 -10.56
CA SER A 29 -3.01 10.46 -10.06
C SER A 29 -1.61 10.95 -10.43
N VAL A 30 -0.61 10.05 -10.44
CA VAL A 30 0.77 10.38 -10.85
C VAL A 30 0.81 10.67 -12.35
N LEU A 31 0.18 9.83 -13.17
CA LEU A 31 0.08 10.03 -14.62
C LEU A 31 -0.64 11.34 -14.94
N LEU A 32 -1.76 11.60 -14.29
CA LEU A 32 -2.52 12.84 -14.44
C LEU A 32 -1.68 14.06 -14.08
N ALA A 33 -0.93 14.01 -12.98
CA ALA A 33 -0.07 15.12 -12.57
C ALA A 33 1.08 15.39 -13.56
N VAL A 34 1.67 14.35 -14.14
CA VAL A 34 2.73 14.49 -15.17
C VAL A 34 2.13 15.02 -16.48
N GLY A 35 0.98 14.47 -16.91
CA GLY A 35 0.26 14.91 -18.11
C GLY A 35 -0.22 16.35 -18.01
N TRP A 36 -0.75 16.76 -16.85
CA TRP A 36 -1.16 18.13 -16.57
C TRP A 36 0.01 19.11 -16.66
N GLN A 37 1.17 18.76 -16.07
CA GLN A 37 2.37 19.61 -16.19
C GLN A 37 2.82 19.77 -17.65
N ALA A 38 2.71 18.72 -18.46
CA ALA A 38 2.99 18.80 -19.89
C ALA A 38 2.01 19.72 -20.63
N ALA A 39 0.71 19.56 -20.40
CA ALA A 39 -0.32 20.40 -21.01
C ALA A 39 -0.19 21.88 -20.58
N ALA A 40 0.07 22.12 -19.29
CA ALA A 40 0.29 23.46 -18.75
C ALA A 40 1.56 24.12 -19.32
N ALA A 41 2.66 23.37 -19.45
CA ALA A 41 3.89 23.88 -20.05
C ALA A 41 3.66 24.35 -21.51
N SER A 42 2.89 23.57 -22.27
CA SER A 42 2.48 23.91 -23.64
C SER A 42 1.55 25.12 -23.72
N ALA A 43 0.68 25.33 -22.73
CA ALA A 43 -0.23 26.45 -22.67
C ALA A 43 0.45 27.78 -22.29
N VAL A 44 1.56 27.74 -21.55
CA VAL A 44 2.28 28.94 -21.10
C VAL A 44 3.10 29.56 -22.23
N SER A 45 4.03 28.80 -22.83
CA SER A 45 4.88 29.29 -23.92
C SER A 45 5.67 28.15 -24.59
N ALA A 46 6.09 28.35 -25.84
CA ALA A 46 6.92 27.37 -26.56
C ALA A 46 8.26 27.05 -25.86
N PRO A 47 9.02 28.02 -25.30
CA PRO A 47 10.23 27.72 -24.54
C PRO A 47 9.96 26.84 -23.32
N TRP A 48 8.83 27.04 -22.65
CA TRP A 48 8.49 26.27 -21.46
C TRP A 48 8.05 24.84 -21.79
N ALA A 49 7.30 24.67 -22.87
CA ALA A 49 6.99 23.36 -23.44
C ALA A 49 8.26 22.56 -23.77
N GLY A 50 9.23 23.20 -24.43
CA GLY A 50 10.51 22.59 -24.79
C GLY A 50 11.36 22.20 -23.57
N ALA A 51 11.44 23.08 -22.57
CA ALA A 51 12.13 22.80 -21.32
C ALA A 51 11.52 21.61 -20.57
N TRP A 52 10.19 21.54 -20.48
CA TRP A 52 9.50 20.39 -19.88
C TRP A 52 9.74 19.10 -20.65
N ALA A 53 9.63 19.11 -21.98
CA ALA A 53 9.89 17.95 -22.81
C ALA A 53 11.32 17.41 -22.65
N HIS A 54 12.31 18.31 -22.62
CA HIS A 54 13.71 17.94 -22.37
C HIS A 54 13.92 17.35 -20.96
N ALA A 55 13.32 17.98 -19.94
CA ALA A 55 13.39 17.47 -18.57
C ALA A 55 12.74 16.08 -18.44
N ALA A 56 11.55 15.88 -19.03
CA ALA A 56 10.82 14.62 -18.98
C ALA A 56 11.55 13.49 -19.74
N ALA A 57 12.30 13.81 -20.80
CA ALA A 57 13.15 12.86 -21.53
C ALA A 57 14.47 12.53 -20.79
N SER A 58 14.88 13.37 -19.82
CA SER A 58 16.16 13.22 -19.13
C SER A 58 16.11 12.14 -18.05
N ARG A 59 16.98 11.13 -18.17
CA ARG A 59 17.18 10.12 -17.12
C ARG A 59 17.61 10.75 -15.78
N ARG A 60 18.41 11.83 -15.82
CA ARG A 60 18.88 12.53 -14.62
C ARG A 60 17.71 13.13 -13.83
N TRP A 61 16.71 13.64 -14.53
CA TRP A 61 15.53 14.22 -13.89
C TRP A 61 14.73 13.14 -13.14
N TRP A 62 14.49 11.98 -13.74
CA TRP A 62 13.82 10.86 -13.07
C TRP A 62 14.61 10.30 -11.88
N LEU A 63 15.94 10.22 -11.98
CA LEU A 63 16.78 9.85 -10.84
C LEU A 63 16.67 10.86 -9.68
N ALA A 64 16.64 12.16 -9.98
CA ALA A 64 16.43 13.20 -8.97
C ALA A 64 15.05 13.09 -8.31
N VAL A 65 14.00 12.80 -9.09
CA VAL A 65 12.65 12.53 -8.56
C VAL A 65 12.66 11.32 -7.61
N LEU A 66 13.29 10.22 -8.00
CA LEU A 66 13.40 9.02 -7.16
C LEU A 66 14.18 9.30 -5.87
N LEU A 67 15.33 9.96 -5.96
CA LEU A 67 16.15 10.33 -4.81
C LEU A 67 15.37 11.25 -3.84
N ALA A 68 14.65 12.25 -4.36
CA ALA A 68 13.82 13.12 -3.56
C ALA A 68 12.69 12.36 -2.85
N CYS A 69 12.02 11.43 -3.55
CA CYS A 69 11.00 10.57 -2.95
C CYS A 69 11.57 9.68 -1.84
N THR A 70 12.71 9.03 -2.07
CA THR A 70 13.37 8.17 -1.08
C THR A 70 13.84 8.98 0.14
N ALA A 71 14.42 10.16 -0.07
CA ALA A 71 14.85 11.02 1.02
C ALA A 71 13.68 11.51 1.88
N ALA A 72 12.54 11.84 1.26
CA ALA A 72 11.34 12.29 1.96
C ALA A 72 10.61 11.15 2.70
N LEU A 73 10.49 9.98 2.07
CA LEU A 73 9.69 8.86 2.58
C LEU A 73 10.50 7.90 3.47
N GLY A 74 11.82 7.83 3.27
CA GLY A 74 12.74 6.92 3.94
C GLY A 74 12.65 6.98 5.47
N PRO A 75 12.78 8.17 6.10
CA PRO A 75 12.70 8.29 7.56
C PRO A 75 11.36 7.83 8.14
N ARG A 76 10.25 8.16 7.48
CA ARG A 76 8.90 7.75 7.91
C ARG A 76 8.69 6.24 7.76
N ALA A 77 9.15 5.66 6.66
CA ALA A 77 9.11 4.22 6.43
C ALA A 77 9.96 3.48 7.48
N ALA A 78 11.20 3.90 7.68
CA ALA A 78 12.11 3.34 8.67
C ALA A 78 11.53 3.41 10.08
N GLY A 79 10.97 4.57 10.48
CA GLY A 79 10.32 4.73 11.77
C GLY A 79 9.14 3.77 11.97
N LYS A 80 8.27 3.61 10.96
CA LYS A 80 7.15 2.65 11.03
C LYS A 80 7.61 1.21 11.14
N VAL A 81 8.65 0.83 10.40
CA VAL A 81 9.23 -0.52 10.47
C VAL A 81 9.84 -0.75 11.85
N LEU A 82 10.63 0.19 12.35
CA LEU A 82 11.27 0.12 13.66
C LEU A 82 10.25 -0.01 14.80
N VAL A 83 9.20 0.83 14.80
CA VAL A 83 8.14 0.76 15.81
C VAL A 83 7.40 -0.58 15.75
N ARG A 84 7.07 -1.07 14.55
CA ARG A 84 6.41 -2.38 14.38
C ARG A 84 7.27 -3.56 14.81
N ALA A 85 8.60 -3.44 14.68
CA ALA A 85 9.54 -4.47 15.09
C ALA A 85 9.77 -4.46 16.62
N LEU A 86 9.94 -3.29 17.23
CA LEU A 86 10.25 -3.16 18.65
C LEU A 86 9.00 -3.25 19.56
N ALA A 87 7.86 -2.78 19.10
CA ALA A 87 6.61 -2.75 19.86
C ALA A 87 5.43 -3.19 18.97
N PRO A 88 5.35 -4.48 18.60
CA PRO A 88 4.30 -4.97 17.71
C PRO A 88 2.94 -4.86 18.40
N SER A 89 2.01 -4.17 17.75
CA SER A 89 0.61 -4.13 18.21
C SER A 89 -0.04 -5.53 18.11
N ALA A 90 -1.07 -5.81 18.93
CA ALA A 90 -1.84 -7.03 18.83
C ALA A 90 -2.39 -7.27 17.40
N ALA A 91 -2.78 -6.20 16.70
CA ALA A 91 -3.20 -6.27 15.30
C ALA A 91 -2.05 -6.67 14.35
N THR A 92 -0.81 -6.25 14.63
CA THR A 92 0.38 -6.66 13.88
C THR A 92 0.69 -8.13 14.11
N LEU A 93 0.63 -8.59 15.36
CA LEU A 93 0.85 -9.99 15.73
C LEU A 93 -0.19 -10.92 15.11
N ALA A 94 -1.47 -10.57 15.24
CA ALA A 94 -2.56 -11.30 14.61
C ALA A 94 -2.31 -11.41 13.10
N ARG A 95 -2.03 -10.29 12.42
CA ARG A 95 -1.73 -10.32 10.97
C ARG A 95 -0.55 -11.21 10.60
N ALA A 96 0.53 -11.16 11.38
CA ALA A 96 1.69 -12.02 11.15
C ALA A 96 1.33 -13.51 11.28
N GLU A 97 0.45 -13.85 12.23
CA GLU A 97 -0.06 -15.21 12.41
C GLU A 97 -0.94 -15.67 11.24
N TRP A 98 -1.87 -14.83 10.78
CA TRP A 98 -2.68 -15.10 9.57
C TRP A 98 -1.84 -15.29 8.30
N LEU A 99 -0.67 -14.65 8.22
CA LEU A 99 0.24 -14.73 7.06
C LEU A 99 1.19 -15.93 7.13
N LYS A 100 1.16 -16.76 8.18
CA LYS A 100 1.97 -17.98 8.23
C LYS A 100 1.49 -18.94 7.13
N PRO A 101 2.35 -19.32 6.16
CA PRO A 101 1.96 -20.14 5.01
C PRO A 101 1.43 -21.53 5.40
N ALA A 102 1.79 -22.02 6.60
CA ALA A 102 1.27 -23.26 7.17
C ALA A 102 -0.24 -23.19 7.48
N ASP A 103 -0.72 -22.02 7.94
CA ASP A 103 -2.12 -21.81 8.30
C ASP A 103 -2.95 -21.30 7.12
N ALA A 104 -2.36 -20.59 6.16
CA ALA A 104 -3.03 -20.22 4.91
C ALA A 104 -3.50 -21.45 4.12
N HIS A 105 -2.66 -22.50 4.04
CA HIS A 105 -3.06 -23.78 3.43
C HIS A 105 -4.13 -24.52 4.24
N ARG A 106 -4.11 -24.45 5.58
CA ARG A 106 -5.19 -25.01 6.42
C ARG A 106 -6.50 -24.25 6.23
N LEU A 107 -6.47 -22.93 6.21
CA LEU A 107 -7.62 -22.05 5.97
C LEU A 107 -8.24 -22.28 4.58
N LEU A 108 -7.43 -22.48 3.53
CA LEU A 108 -7.92 -22.81 2.20
C LEU A 108 -8.61 -24.19 2.16
N ARG A 109 -8.17 -25.14 2.99
CA ARG A 109 -8.82 -26.47 3.13
C ARG A 109 -10.08 -26.43 3.99
N THR A 110 -10.16 -25.54 4.98
CA THR A 110 -11.33 -25.42 5.88
C THR A 110 -12.41 -24.46 5.38
N VAL A 111 -12.08 -23.53 4.47
CA VAL A 111 -13.03 -22.57 3.87
C VAL A 111 -13.60 -23.06 2.52
N SER A 112 -13.15 -24.23 2.03
CA SER A 112 -14.01 -25.02 1.15
C SER A 112 -15.20 -25.46 1.99
N PRO A 113 -16.44 -24.93 1.77
CA PRO A 113 -17.57 -25.34 2.59
C PRO A 113 -17.69 -26.86 2.44
N PRO A 114 -17.55 -27.66 3.51
CA PRO A 114 -17.88 -29.05 3.39
C PRO A 114 -19.37 -29.08 3.06
N ALA A 115 -19.70 -29.60 1.88
CA ALA A 115 -21.02 -30.11 1.54
C ALA A 115 -21.36 -31.27 2.49
N SER A 116 -21.52 -30.98 3.77
CA SER A 116 -21.87 -31.93 4.80
C SER A 116 -22.96 -31.31 5.68
N PRO A 117 -24.24 -31.56 5.34
CA PRO A 117 -25.40 -31.19 6.13
C PRO A 117 -25.46 -31.79 7.55
N ARG A 118 -24.42 -32.52 7.99
CA ARG A 118 -24.41 -33.29 9.26
C ARG A 118 -23.87 -32.55 10.49
N LEU A 119 -23.45 -31.28 10.36
CA LEU A 119 -23.05 -30.45 11.51
C LEU A 119 -24.20 -29.59 12.10
N ARG A 120 -25.46 -29.88 11.76
CA ARG A 120 -26.65 -29.40 12.48
C ARG A 120 -27.10 -30.42 13.53
N ALA A 121 -26.24 -30.78 14.47
CA ALA A 121 -26.66 -31.47 15.71
C ALA A 121 -25.46 -31.63 16.66
N ARG A 122 -24.95 -30.53 17.21
CA ARG A 122 -24.33 -30.61 18.53
C ARG A 122 -24.69 -29.36 19.32
N PRO A 123 -25.52 -29.48 20.37
CA PRO A 123 -25.84 -28.36 21.23
C PRO A 123 -24.57 -28.00 22.01
N ALA A 124 -24.05 -26.80 21.77
CA ALA A 124 -22.92 -26.24 22.52
C ALA A 124 -23.44 -25.68 23.85
N THR A 125 -23.81 -26.59 24.75
CA THR A 125 -23.64 -26.38 26.19
C THR A 125 -22.30 -27.02 26.51
N VAL A 126 -21.28 -26.21 26.89
CA VAL A 126 -20.11 -26.58 27.71
C VAL A 126 -19.09 -25.43 27.67
N GLU A 127 -18.97 -24.81 28.86
CA GLU A 127 -17.78 -24.21 29.49
C GLU A 127 -17.12 -22.96 28.88
N LEU A 128 -17.60 -21.83 29.38
CA LEU A 128 -17.09 -20.47 29.20
C LEU A 128 -16.38 -19.96 30.47
N THR A 129 -15.85 -20.85 31.32
CA THR A 129 -15.52 -20.51 32.72
C THR A 129 -14.10 -20.81 33.19
N ASP A 130 -13.12 -21.05 32.32
CA ASP A 130 -11.77 -21.39 32.82
C ASP A 130 -10.60 -20.73 32.05
N GLN A 131 -10.74 -19.46 31.66
CA GLN A 131 -9.58 -18.63 31.25
C GLN A 131 -9.62 -17.20 31.82
N LEU A 132 -9.97 -17.10 33.11
CA LEU A 132 -9.48 -16.02 33.96
C LEU A 132 -8.01 -16.28 34.33
#